data_AF-X1VW90-F1
#
_entry.id   AF-X1VW90-F1
#
_cell.length_a   1.000
_cell.length_b   1.000
_cell.length_c   1.000
_cell.angle_alpha   90.00
_cell.angle_beta   90.00
_cell.angle_gamma   90.00
#
_symmetry.space_group_name_H-M   'P 1'
#
loop_
_entity.id
_entity.type
_entity.pdbx_description
1 polymer ?
#
loop_
_entity_poly.entity_id
_entity_poly.type
_entity_poly.pdbx_seq_one_letter_code
_entity_poly.pdbx_strand_id
1 'polypeptide(L)'
;GNDYVEKLLSEIKNKRIDNHIALELFWPGSKNFLETIAGSISNFNIEISPESHDEEIRKAFGRAYDNQSLERTIEDALKLGCKRVDLFFMIGLPRQTPQSVQETIKY
;
A
#
# COMPACT_ATOMS: atom_id res chain seq x y z
N GLY A 1 -15.90 -7.69 1.58
CA GLY A 1 -15.20 -8.99 1.61
C GLY A 1 -14.59 -9.27 0.25
N ASN A 2 -13.89 -10.40 0.08
CA ASN A 2 -13.16 -10.73 -1.15
C ASN A 2 -14.05 -10.78 -2.39
N ASP A 3 -15.26 -11.33 -2.30
CA ASP A 3 -16.21 -11.40 -3.42
C ASP A 3 -16.55 -10.01 -4.00
N TYR A 4 -16.61 -8.98 -3.15
CA TYR A 4 -16.86 -7.61 -3.60
C TYR A 4 -15.68 -7.07 -4.40
N VAL A 5 -14.46 -7.34 -3.94
CA VAL A 5 -13.21 -6.93 -4.61
C VAL A 5 -13.10 -7.60 -5.97
N GLU A 6 -13.33 -8.91 -6.04
CA GLU A 6 -13.30 -9.67 -7.29
C GLU A 6 -14.34 -9.16 -8.28
N LYS A 7 -15.57 -8.93 -7.82
CA LYS A 7 -16.64 -8.37 -8.66
C LYS A 7 -16.27 -6.98 -9.16
N LEU A 8 -15.77 -6.10 -8.29
CA LEU A 8 -15.37 -4.74 -8.66
C LEU A 8 -14.26 -4.75 -9.73
N LEU A 9 -13.18 -5.51 -9.50
CA LEU A 9 -12.05 -5.60 -10.42
C LEU A 9 -12.44 -6.25 -11.75
N SER A 10 -13.36 -7.23 -11.73
CA SER A 10 -13.92 -7.83 -12.94
C SER A 10 -14.74 -6.82 -13.75
N GLU A 11 -15.60 -6.06 -13.10
CA GLU A 11 -16.42 -5.02 -13.76
C GLU A 11 -15.56 -3.90 -14.36
N ILE A 12 -14.52 -3.45 -13.66
CA ILE A 12 -13.59 -2.45 -14.18
C ILE A 12 -12.91 -2.95 -15.45
N LYS A 13 -12.43 -4.20 -15.43
CA LYS A 13 -11.81 -4.85 -16.58
C LYS A 13 -12.78 -4.99 -17.76
N ASN A 14 -13.99 -5.46 -17.50
CA ASN A 14 -15.01 -5.68 -18.53
C ASN A 14 -15.44 -4.36 -19.20
N LYS A 15 -15.51 -3.28 -18.42
CA LYS A 15 -15.81 -1.93 -18.92
C LYS A 15 -14.64 -1.25 -19.63
N ARG A 16 -13.43 -1.85 -19.58
CA ARG A 16 -12.20 -1.33 -20.21
C ARG A 16 -11.89 0.11 -19.79
N ILE A 17 -12.05 0.40 -18.51
CA ILE A 17 -11.71 1.72 -17.94
C ILE A 17 -10.20 1.91 -18.07
N ASP A 18 -9.78 2.98 -18.76
CA ASP A 18 -8.37 3.30 -19.03
C ASP A 18 -7.84 4.49 -18.21
N ASN A 19 -8.69 5.07 -17.36
CA ASN A 19 -8.31 6.08 -16.39
C ASN A 19 -7.18 5.62 -15.46
N HIS A 20 -6.45 6.59 -14.90
CA HIS A 20 -5.58 6.34 -13.76
C HIS A 20 -6.42 6.12 -12.50
N ILE A 21 -6.25 4.97 -11.85
CA ILE A 21 -6.94 4.63 -10.61
C ILE A 21 -5.91 4.46 -9.50
N ALA A 22 -6.06 5.23 -8.43
CA ALA A 22 -5.29 5.05 -7.19
C ALA A 22 -6.07 4.16 -6.22
N LEU A 23 -5.38 3.21 -5.60
CA LEU A 23 -5.92 2.30 -4.60
C LEU A 23 -5.16 2.47 -3.29
N GLU A 24 -5.86 2.82 -2.21
CA GLU A 24 -5.28 2.90 -0.87
C GLU A 24 -5.35 1.54 -0.17
N LEU A 25 -4.19 1.05 0.24
CA LEU A 25 -4.03 -0.18 1.01
C LEU A 25 -3.83 0.15 2.48
N PHE A 26 -4.66 -0.46 3.33
CA PHE A 26 -4.51 -0.31 4.79
C PHE A 26 -3.52 -1.33 5.39
N TRP A 27 -3.21 -2.38 4.63
CA TRP A 27 -2.32 -3.48 4.98
C TRP A 27 -1.50 -3.88 3.75
N PRO A 28 -0.29 -4.45 3.93
CA PRO A 28 0.49 -5.01 2.84
C PRO A 28 -0.34 -5.94 1.96
N GLY A 29 -0.35 -5.65 0.66
CA GLY A 29 -1.07 -6.44 -0.33
C GLY A 29 -0.33 -7.74 -0.63
N SER A 30 -1.05 -8.86 -0.67
CA SER A 30 -0.49 -10.12 -1.14
C SER A 30 -0.21 -10.05 -2.64
N LYS A 31 0.79 -10.82 -3.11
CA LYS A 31 1.15 -10.86 -4.53
C LYS A 31 -0.05 -11.19 -5.44
N ASN A 32 -0.84 -12.20 -5.10
CA ASN A 32 -2.03 -12.59 -5.88
C ASN A 32 -3.08 -11.46 -5.96
N PHE A 33 -3.23 -10.69 -4.89
CA PHE A 33 -4.14 -9.55 -4.89
C PHE A 33 -3.63 -8.43 -5.82
N LEU A 34 -2.33 -8.12 -5.77
CA LEU A 34 -1.71 -7.14 -6.67
C LEU A 34 -1.76 -7.60 -8.14
N GLU A 35 -1.56 -8.88 -8.41
CA GLU A 35 -1.71 -9.46 -9.76
C GLU A 35 -3.15 -9.31 -10.29
N THR A 36 -4.14 -9.48 -9.41
CA THR A 36 -5.55 -9.27 -9.75
C THR A 36 -5.82 -7.80 -10.11
N ILE A 37 -5.27 -6.85 -9.35
CA ILE A 37 -5.34 -5.42 -9.65
C ILE A 37 -4.72 -5.13 -11.02
N ALA A 38 -3.47 -5.56 -11.23
CA ALA A 38 -2.73 -5.30 -12.46
C ALA A 38 -3.41 -5.93 -13.70
N GLY A 39 -4.04 -7.08 -13.53
CA GLY A 39 -4.82 -7.75 -14.58
C GLY A 39 -6.16 -7.10 -14.89
N SER A 40 -6.63 -6.16 -14.07
CA SER A 40 -7.93 -5.49 -14.20
C SER A 40 -7.84 -3.99 -14.48
N ILE A 41 -6.78 -3.32 -14.02
CA ILE A 41 -6.57 -1.89 -14.13
C ILE A 41 -5.23 -1.64 -14.82
N SER A 42 -5.28 -1.13 -16.05
CA SER A 42 -4.07 -0.90 -16.86
C SER A 42 -3.18 0.22 -16.31
N ASN A 43 -3.78 1.24 -15.68
CA ASN A 43 -3.10 2.41 -15.13
C ASN A 43 -3.40 2.55 -13.64
N PHE A 44 -2.73 1.75 -12.80
CA PHE A 44 -2.95 1.78 -11.36
C PHE A 44 -1.79 2.41 -10.58
N ASN A 45 -2.15 3.10 -9.50
CA ASN A 45 -1.25 3.57 -8.44
C ASN A 45 -1.63 2.90 -7.13
N ILE A 46 -0.65 2.71 -6.24
CA ILE A 46 -0.87 2.21 -4.90
C ILE A 46 -0.54 3.31 -3.90
N GLU A 47 -1.40 3.48 -2.91
CA GLU A 47 -1.19 4.34 -1.76
C GLU A 47 -1.12 3.46 -0.50
N ILE A 48 -0.16 3.68 0.38
CA ILE A 48 -0.11 2.99 1.68
C ILE A 48 0.53 3.89 2.74
N SER A 49 -0.07 3.88 3.93
CA SER A 49 0.35 4.71 5.07
C SER A 49 0.94 3.83 6.16
N PRO A 50 2.28 3.60 6.17
CA PRO A 50 2.95 2.92 7.26
C PRO A 50 3.10 3.79 8.51
N GLU A 51 2.86 5.10 8.40
CA GLU A 51 2.85 6.09 9.48
C GLU A 51 4.23 6.33 10.15
N SER A 52 5.01 5.29 10.38
CA SER A 52 6.38 5.30 10.92
C SER A 52 7.19 4.17 10.27
N HIS A 53 8.52 4.33 10.16
CA HIS A 53 9.43 3.24 9.84
C HIS A 53 9.55 2.21 10.99
N ASP A 54 9.33 2.66 12.23
CA ASP A 54 9.38 1.85 13.45
C ASP A 54 8.07 1.05 13.60
N GLU A 55 8.19 -0.27 13.58
CA GLU A 55 7.07 -1.22 13.65
C GLU A 55 6.31 -1.14 14.98
N GLU A 56 6.97 -0.82 16.09
CA GLU A 56 6.32 -0.72 17.41
C GLU A 56 5.50 0.58 17.53
N ILE A 57 5.98 1.67 16.93
CA ILE A 57 5.19 2.92 16.79
C ILE A 57 4.00 2.67 15.86
N ARG A 58 4.23 2.06 14.70
CA ARG A 58 3.18 1.72 13.73
C ARG A 58 2.11 0.81 14.34
N LYS A 59 2.52 -0.21 15.09
CA LYS A 59 1.63 -1.12 15.83
C LYS A 59 0.83 -0.40 16.90
N ALA A 60 1.44 0.53 17.65
CA ALA A 60 0.73 1.36 18.63
C ALA A 60 -0.33 2.27 17.97
N PHE A 61 -0.15 2.63 16.70
CA PHE A 61 -1.13 3.35 15.90
C PHE A 61 -2.22 2.45 15.27
N GLY A 62 -2.09 1.12 15.35
CA GLY A 62 -3.09 0.16 14.86
C GLY A 62 -2.76 -0.51 13.53
N ARG A 63 -1.53 -0.37 13.02
CA ARG A 63 -1.07 -1.03 11.78
C ARG A 63 0.01 -2.08 12.08
N ALA A 64 -0.41 -3.25 12.56
CA ALA A 64 0.50 -4.29 13.04
C ALA A 64 1.13 -5.15 11.91
N TYR A 65 1.96 -4.55 11.06
CA TYR A 65 2.73 -5.25 10.02
C TYR A 65 4.21 -4.83 10.01
N ASP A 66 5.07 -5.73 9.54
CA ASP A 66 6.51 -5.55 9.47
C ASP A 66 6.97 -4.75 8.24
N ASN A 67 8.18 -4.19 8.29
CA ASN A 67 8.77 -3.45 7.17
C ASN A 67 8.98 -4.33 5.94
N GLN A 68 9.34 -5.60 6.16
CA GLN A 68 9.61 -6.53 5.07
C GLN A 68 8.36 -6.78 4.21
N SER A 69 7.17 -6.84 4.82
CA SER A 69 5.89 -7.01 4.10
C SER A 69 5.51 -5.75 3.34
N LEU A 70 5.72 -4.57 3.92
CA LEU A 70 5.56 -3.30 3.23
C LEU A 70 6.48 -3.22 2.00
N GLU A 71 7.78 -3.47 2.18
CA GLU A 71 8.79 -3.45 1.11
C GLU A 71 8.45 -4.43 -0.01
N ARG A 72 8.02 -5.66 0.34
CA ARG A 72 7.55 -6.65 -0.65
C ARG A 72 6.34 -6.17 -1.43
N THR A 73 5.35 -5.55 -0.77
CA THR A 73 4.18 -4.99 -1.46
C THR A 73 4.60 -3.91 -2.46
N ILE A 74 5.53 -3.03 -2.09
CA ILE A 74 6.06 -1.99 -2.98
C ILE A 74 6.79 -2.63 -4.17
N GLU A 75 7.68 -3.57 -3.91
CA GLU A 75 8.45 -4.27 -4.94
C GLU A 75 7.54 -5.02 -5.93
N ASP A 76 6.58 -5.79 -5.42
CA ASP A 76 5.63 -6.54 -6.26
C ASP A 76 4.73 -5.59 -7.07
N ALA A 77 4.23 -4.51 -6.48
CA ALA A 77 3.41 -3.52 -7.20
C ALA A 77 4.19 -2.89 -8.37
N LEU A 78 5.44 -2.48 -8.14
CA LEU A 78 6.30 -1.92 -9.18
C LEU A 78 6.58 -2.94 -10.30
N LYS A 79 6.88 -4.21 -9.95
CA LYS A 79 7.08 -5.29 -10.93
C LYS A 79 5.84 -5.56 -11.78
N LEU A 80 4.66 -5.35 -11.21
CA LEU A 80 3.37 -5.51 -11.88
C LEU A 80 2.93 -4.26 -12.68
N GLY A 81 3.80 -3.27 -12.81
CA GLY A 81 3.57 -2.11 -13.67
C GLY A 81 2.81 -0.96 -13.00
N CYS A 82 2.75 -0.95 -11.67
CA CYS A 82 2.25 0.19 -10.90
C CYS A 82 2.98 1.47 -11.31
N LYS A 83 2.23 2.54 -11.63
CA LYS A 83 2.83 3.78 -12.16
C LYS A 83 3.41 4.66 -11.05
N ARG A 84 2.86 4.57 -9.85
CA ARG A 84 3.29 5.34 -8.68
C ARG A 84 2.90 4.62 -7.40
N VAL A 85 3.81 4.61 -6.44
CA VAL A 85 3.53 4.23 -5.06
C VAL A 85 3.66 5.48 -4.19
N ASP A 86 2.57 5.88 -3.54
CA ASP A 86 2.57 6.98 -2.58
C ASP A 86 2.66 6.42 -1.15
N LEU A 87 3.71 6.82 -0.42
CA LEU A 87 3.95 6.43 0.97
C LEU A 87 3.69 7.61 1.90
N PHE A 88 2.87 7.38 2.91
CA PHE A 88 2.54 8.41 3.90
C PHE A 88 3.14 8.08 5.27
N PHE A 89 3.92 9.03 5.78
CA PHE A 89 4.46 9.01 7.13
C PHE A 89 3.91 10.17 7.95
N MET A 90 3.72 9.95 9.25
CA MET A 90 3.14 10.92 10.17
C MET A 90 4.13 11.26 11.28
N ILE A 91 4.03 12.49 11.78
CA ILE A 91 4.76 12.99 12.95
C ILE A 91 3.75 13.28 14.06
N GLY A 92 4.10 12.99 15.31
CA GLY A 92 3.24 13.15 16.48
C GLY A 92 2.48 11.89 16.89
N LEU A 93 2.95 10.72 16.44
CA LEU A 93 2.32 9.44 16.78
C LEU A 93 2.62 9.02 18.23
N PRO A 94 1.74 8.21 18.87
CA PRO A 94 2.05 7.61 20.16
C PRO A 94 3.40 6.88 20.12
N ARG A 95 4.23 7.10 21.15
CA ARG A 95 5.57 6.50 21.32
C ARG A 95 6.66 7.01 20.36
N GLN A 96 6.35 7.95 19.47
CA GLN A 96 7.37 8.55 18.62
C GLN A 96 8.31 9.46 19.43
N THR A 97 9.59 9.47 19.06
CA THR A 97 10.62 10.32 19.64
C THR A 97 11.21 11.22 18.55
N PRO A 98 11.89 12.33 18.89
CA PRO A 98 12.58 13.14 17.89
C PRO A 98 13.58 12.32 17.05
N GLN A 99 14.24 11.33 17.66
CA GLN A 99 15.13 10.42 16.96
C GLN A 99 14.39 9.54 15.97
N SER A 100 13.27 8.91 16.37
CA SER A 100 12.53 8.04 15.45
C SER A 100 11.87 8.81 14.29
N VAL A 101 11.56 10.09 14.47
CA VAL A 101 11.18 10.98 13.34
C VAL A 101 12.34 11.11 12.34
N GLN A 102 13.57 11.36 12.82
CA GLN A 102 14.74 11.47 11.95
C GLN A 102 15.06 10.15 11.24
N GLU A 103 14.84 9.02 11.93
CA GLU A 103 15.02 7.69 11.34
C GLU A 103 13.95 7.39 10.28
N THR A 104 12.70 7.85 10.45
CA THR A 104 11.67 7.75 9.40
C THR A 104 12.07 8.49 8.12
N ILE A 105 12.77 9.63 8.21
CA ILE A 105 13.22 10.37 7.02
C ILE A 105 14.33 9.60 6.26
N LYS A 106 15.12 8.79 6.96
CA LYS A 106 16.23 8.02 6.37
C LYS A 106 15.76 6.71 5.74
N TYR A 107 14.64 6.18 6.21
CA TYR A 107 14.00 4.97 5.72
C TYR A 107 13.32 5.25 4.37
#